data_AF-A0A520PDL5-F1
#
_entry.id   AF-A0A520PDL5-F1
#
_cell.length_a   1.000
_cell.length_b   1.000
_cell.length_c   1.000
_cell.angle_alpha   90.00
_cell.angle_beta   90.00
_cell.angle_gamma   90.00
#
_symmetry.space_group_name_H-M   'P 1'
#
loop_
_entity.id
_entity.type
_entity.pdbx_description
1 polymer ?
#
loop_
_entity_poly.entity_id
_entity_poly.type
_entity_poly.pdbx_seq_one_letter_code
_entity_poly.pdbx_strand_id
1 'polypeptide(L)'
;MNENENSYYNPEQLRKFQEHGVIIPDLSSVRIGREVAMKKFAAGSTLHPFVRINGPNTEIHAGANIGLFGPVTLDNSWIGENSVVGSLGAVTLKDTVVGPESIIGSGVAEQAVLLGKETTVNDFSTGYGFRIRKGSLYEEDASSAQHTDTKMTVLFPWTTLGSNINFCDVLLAGGTGPEPGYFSEVGSGTIHFNFSIRGDKATASLFGDVSSGVFLDQQRLFIGGNNSLLGPIQADFGAMTAADVRINGSFSAGLNFGHSLAKGKIDYDPRIFLGAMGIVRKQVNVLAELTALFHWYQQIRIA
;
A
#
# COMPACT_ATOMS: atom_id res chain seq x y z
N MET A 1 -29.68 -5.92 -4.84
CA MET A 1 -28.91 -7.09 -5.30
C MET A 1 -29.59 -8.28 -4.66
N ASN A 2 -30.35 -9.08 -5.42
CA ASN A 2 -30.98 -10.28 -4.87
C ASN A 2 -29.86 -11.29 -4.62
N GLU A 3 -29.38 -11.38 -3.38
CA GLU A 3 -28.51 -12.46 -2.95
C GLU A 3 -29.31 -13.75 -3.07
N ASN A 4 -29.00 -14.57 -4.07
CA ASN A 4 -29.53 -15.92 -4.12
C ASN A 4 -28.99 -16.65 -2.88
N GLU A 5 -29.87 -17.04 -1.94
CA GLU A 5 -29.48 -17.81 -0.74
C GLU A 5 -28.67 -19.07 -1.08
N ASN A 6 -28.83 -19.59 -2.29
CA ASN A 6 -28.08 -20.75 -2.80
C ASN A 6 -26.62 -20.46 -3.20
N SER A 7 -26.18 -19.20 -3.22
CA SER A 7 -24.80 -18.82 -3.57
C SER A 7 -23.81 -19.03 -2.43
N TYR A 8 -24.29 -19.17 -1.18
CA TYR A 8 -23.44 -19.33 0.00
C TYR A 8 -23.56 -20.74 0.59
N TYR A 9 -22.55 -21.15 1.36
CA TYR A 9 -22.68 -22.32 2.23
C TYR A 9 -23.69 -22.01 3.35
N ASN A 10 -24.57 -22.97 3.66
CA ASN A 10 -25.47 -22.86 4.79
C ASN A 10 -24.74 -23.23 6.12
N PRO A 11 -25.33 -22.95 7.30
CA PRO A 11 -24.66 -23.23 8.58
C PRO A 11 -24.27 -24.69 8.80
N GLU A 12 -25.04 -25.66 8.29
CA GLU A 12 -24.70 -27.09 8.39
C GLU A 12 -23.47 -27.43 7.54
N GLN A 13 -23.37 -26.85 6.34
CA GLN A 13 -22.21 -27.02 5.47
C GLN A 13 -20.97 -26.34 6.05
N LEU A 14 -21.12 -25.19 6.72
CA LEU A 14 -20.02 -24.49 7.38
C LEU A 14 -19.43 -25.30 8.56
N ARG A 15 -20.18 -26.24 9.17
CA ARG A 15 -19.60 -27.15 10.18
C ARG A 15 -18.44 -27.99 9.62
N LYS A 16 -18.44 -28.30 8.33
CA LYS A 16 -17.33 -29.03 7.68
C LYS A 16 -16.04 -28.21 7.65
N PHE A 17 -16.14 -26.88 7.62
CA PHE A 17 -14.96 -26.00 7.76
C PHE A 17 -14.42 -26.06 9.19
N GLN A 18 -15.29 -26.12 10.20
CA GLN A 18 -14.86 -26.34 11.59
C GLN A 18 -14.20 -27.71 11.80
N GLU A 19 -14.75 -28.77 11.20
CA GLU A 19 -14.13 -30.11 11.19
C GLU A 19 -12.77 -30.11 10.49
N HIS A 20 -12.59 -29.24 9.47
CA HIS A 20 -11.30 -29.00 8.82
C HIS A 20 -10.32 -28.16 9.67
N GLY A 21 -10.75 -27.65 10.83
CA GLY A 21 -9.93 -26.87 11.75
C GLY A 21 -10.05 -25.36 11.61
N VAL A 22 -10.99 -24.84 10.79
CA VAL A 22 -11.28 -23.40 10.71
C VAL A 22 -12.14 -22.97 11.90
N ILE A 23 -11.74 -21.94 12.61
CA ILE A 23 -12.45 -21.43 13.78
C ILE A 23 -13.52 -20.44 13.32
N ILE A 24 -14.78 -20.86 13.39
CA ILE A 24 -15.94 -20.01 13.07
C ILE A 24 -16.84 -19.94 14.31
N PRO A 25 -16.72 -18.89 15.16
CA PRO A 25 -17.48 -18.82 16.42
C PRO A 25 -18.99 -18.72 16.22
N ASP A 26 -19.43 -18.08 15.13
CA ASP A 26 -20.85 -17.93 14.79
C ASP A 26 -21.10 -18.28 13.32
N LEU A 27 -21.62 -19.48 13.10
CA LEU A 27 -21.96 -20.00 11.76
C LEU A 27 -23.13 -19.25 11.10
N SER A 28 -23.90 -18.46 11.86
CA SER A 28 -25.09 -17.77 11.34
C SER A 28 -24.75 -16.45 10.65
N SER A 29 -23.66 -15.79 11.07
CA SER A 29 -23.26 -14.46 10.59
C SER A 29 -22.10 -14.46 9.59
N VAL A 30 -21.32 -15.54 9.52
CA VAL A 30 -20.29 -15.72 8.49
C VAL A 30 -20.94 -16.16 7.16
N ARG A 31 -20.45 -15.58 6.05
CA ARG A 31 -20.89 -15.92 4.70
C ARG A 31 -19.70 -16.30 3.84
N ILE A 32 -19.69 -17.52 3.31
CA ILE A 32 -18.66 -18.01 2.38
C ILE A 32 -19.35 -18.44 1.09
N GLY A 33 -18.96 -17.83 -0.03
CA GLY A 33 -19.48 -18.17 -1.35
C GLY A 33 -19.11 -19.60 -1.73
N ARG A 34 -20.03 -20.32 -2.38
CA ARG A 34 -19.80 -21.72 -2.80
C ARG A 34 -18.68 -21.87 -3.82
N GLU A 35 -18.37 -20.80 -4.53
CA GLU A 35 -17.22 -20.71 -5.44
C GLU A 35 -15.87 -20.82 -4.72
N VAL A 36 -15.82 -20.53 -3.41
CA VAL A 36 -14.60 -20.64 -2.61
C VAL A 36 -14.48 -22.04 -2.04
N ALA A 37 -13.49 -22.80 -2.52
CA ALA A 37 -13.29 -24.19 -2.13
C ALA A 37 -12.74 -24.29 -0.70
N MET A 38 -13.26 -25.24 0.10
CA MET A 38 -12.82 -25.46 1.49
C MET A 38 -11.31 -25.66 1.65
N LYS A 39 -10.64 -26.28 0.67
CA LYS A 39 -9.18 -26.49 0.66
C LYS A 39 -8.35 -25.19 0.64
N LYS A 40 -8.99 -24.04 0.40
CA LYS A 40 -8.37 -22.71 0.41
C LYS A 40 -8.29 -22.10 1.81
N PHE A 41 -8.79 -22.80 2.83
CA PHE A 41 -8.75 -22.38 4.22
C PHE A 41 -7.85 -23.33 5.00
N ALA A 42 -6.77 -22.80 5.57
CA ALA A 42 -5.90 -23.57 6.44
C ALA A 42 -6.53 -23.77 7.83
N ALA A 43 -6.23 -24.91 8.46
CA ALA A 43 -6.57 -25.14 9.85
C ALA A 43 -5.94 -24.07 10.76
N GLY A 44 -6.65 -23.68 11.82
CA GLY A 44 -6.24 -22.63 12.76
C GLY A 44 -6.56 -21.20 12.31
N SER A 45 -7.06 -20.99 11.09
CA SER A 45 -7.60 -19.68 10.68
C SER A 45 -8.91 -19.37 11.40
N THR A 46 -9.15 -18.10 11.72
CA THR A 46 -10.32 -17.64 12.47
C THR A 46 -11.15 -16.65 11.66
N LEU A 47 -12.44 -16.94 11.52
CA LEU A 47 -13.42 -16.08 10.86
C LEU A 47 -14.44 -15.58 11.89
N HIS A 48 -14.32 -14.30 12.27
CA HIS A 48 -15.21 -13.66 13.22
C HIS A 48 -16.60 -13.33 12.62
N PRO A 49 -17.60 -12.98 13.44
CA PRO A 49 -18.92 -12.60 12.96
C PRO A 49 -18.88 -11.52 11.86
N PHE A 50 -19.80 -11.64 10.90
CA PHE A 50 -19.97 -10.72 9.76
C PHE A 50 -18.83 -10.69 8.73
N VAL A 51 -17.95 -11.70 8.74
CA VAL A 51 -17.00 -11.94 7.65
C VAL A 51 -17.72 -12.47 6.42
N ARG A 52 -17.42 -11.89 5.25
CA ARG A 52 -17.90 -12.30 3.92
C ARG A 52 -16.72 -12.69 3.03
N ILE A 53 -16.73 -13.90 2.52
CA ILE A 53 -15.66 -14.47 1.69
C ILE A 53 -16.23 -14.84 0.32
N ASN A 54 -15.71 -14.25 -0.74
CA ASN A 54 -16.14 -14.47 -2.12
C ASN A 54 -14.94 -14.64 -3.05
N GLY A 55 -15.22 -15.09 -4.27
CA GLY A 55 -14.23 -15.16 -5.34
C GLY A 55 -13.37 -16.43 -5.27
N PRO A 56 -13.28 -17.22 -6.36
CA PRO A 56 -12.67 -18.55 -6.34
C PRO A 56 -11.17 -18.54 -6.00
N ASN A 57 -10.52 -17.38 -6.07
CA ASN A 57 -9.11 -17.21 -5.78
C ASN A 57 -8.83 -16.75 -4.33
N THR A 58 -9.85 -16.62 -3.48
CA THR A 58 -9.62 -16.27 -2.08
C THR A 58 -8.99 -17.42 -1.31
N GLU A 59 -7.89 -17.14 -0.61
CA GLU A 59 -7.14 -18.11 0.20
C GLU A 59 -6.84 -17.54 1.59
N ILE A 60 -7.05 -18.35 2.63
CA ILE A 60 -6.87 -17.98 4.03
C ILE A 60 -5.87 -18.95 4.67
N HIS A 61 -4.73 -18.43 5.11
CA HIS A 61 -3.63 -19.24 5.64
C HIS A 61 -3.69 -19.43 7.17
N ALA A 62 -2.80 -20.28 7.69
CA ALA A 62 -2.82 -20.72 9.08
C ALA A 62 -2.64 -19.53 10.04
N GLY A 63 -3.37 -19.52 11.15
CA GLY A 63 -3.32 -18.45 12.14
C GLY A 63 -3.91 -17.11 11.70
N ALA A 64 -4.34 -16.96 10.44
CA ALA A 64 -4.98 -15.73 9.98
C ALA A 64 -6.26 -15.44 10.80
N ASN A 65 -6.38 -14.21 11.28
CA ASN A 65 -7.47 -13.75 12.14
C ASN A 65 -8.25 -12.63 11.46
N ILE A 66 -9.49 -12.93 11.04
CA ILE A 66 -10.27 -12.08 10.14
C ILE A 66 -11.52 -11.59 10.84
N GLY A 67 -11.68 -10.27 10.91
CA GLY A 67 -12.87 -9.60 11.43
C GLY A 67 -12.90 -9.40 12.94
N LEU A 68 -11.72 -9.31 13.58
CA LEU A 68 -11.60 -9.21 15.03
C LEU A 68 -12.40 -8.03 15.64
N PHE A 69 -12.34 -6.85 15.02
CA PHE A 69 -13.01 -5.63 15.51
C PHE A 69 -14.02 -5.03 14.51
N GLY A 70 -14.42 -5.78 13.49
CA GLY A 70 -15.39 -5.28 12.51
C GLY A 70 -15.65 -6.23 11.34
N PRO A 71 -16.68 -5.93 10.51
CA PRO A 71 -17.02 -6.76 9.35
C PRO A 71 -15.90 -6.70 8.30
N VAL A 72 -15.55 -7.85 7.73
CA VAL A 72 -14.55 -7.95 6.66
C VAL A 72 -15.17 -8.56 5.43
N THR A 73 -14.88 -7.98 4.26
CA THR A 73 -15.23 -8.56 2.96
C THR A 73 -13.97 -8.87 2.19
N LEU A 74 -13.79 -10.13 1.81
CA LEU A 74 -12.70 -10.61 0.96
C LEU A 74 -13.27 -11.08 -0.37
N ASP A 75 -12.68 -10.62 -1.48
CA ASP A 75 -13.02 -11.02 -2.85
C ASP A 75 -11.73 -11.26 -3.64
N ASN A 76 -11.51 -12.49 -4.12
CA ASN A 76 -10.27 -12.93 -4.78
C ASN A 76 -8.99 -12.47 -4.07
N SER A 77 -8.95 -12.59 -2.73
CA SER A 77 -7.85 -12.05 -1.92
C SER A 77 -7.09 -13.15 -1.19
N TRP A 78 -5.77 -12.99 -1.09
CA TRP A 78 -4.88 -13.95 -0.43
C TRP A 78 -4.46 -13.40 0.93
N ILE A 79 -4.75 -14.13 2.01
CA ILE A 79 -4.46 -13.72 3.39
C ILE A 79 -3.42 -14.67 3.97
N GLY A 80 -2.23 -14.14 4.21
CA GLY A 80 -1.06 -14.86 4.68
C GLY A 80 -1.14 -15.32 6.13
N GLU A 81 -0.16 -16.14 6.51
CA GLU A 81 -0.08 -16.74 7.84
C GLU A 81 -0.04 -15.67 8.93
N ASN A 82 -0.72 -15.94 10.05
CA ASN A 82 -0.80 -15.08 11.23
C ASN A 82 -1.26 -13.63 10.99
N SER A 83 -1.76 -13.32 9.79
CA SER A 83 -2.22 -11.97 9.45
C SER A 83 -3.48 -11.63 10.22
N VAL A 84 -3.57 -10.39 10.69
CA VAL A 84 -4.77 -9.84 11.34
C VAL A 84 -5.46 -8.89 10.36
N VAL A 85 -6.72 -9.18 10.01
CA VAL A 85 -7.52 -8.33 9.13
C VAL A 85 -8.70 -7.77 9.88
N GLY A 86 -8.80 -6.43 9.94
CA GLY A 86 -9.84 -5.74 10.69
C GLY A 86 -9.45 -5.49 12.14
N SER A 87 -8.18 -5.13 12.39
CA SER A 87 -7.67 -4.83 13.75
C SER A 87 -8.22 -3.52 14.31
N LEU A 88 -8.76 -2.63 13.46
CA LEU A 88 -9.30 -1.32 13.87
C LEU A 88 -10.73 -1.06 13.35
N GLY A 89 -11.39 -2.06 12.75
CA GLY A 89 -12.74 -1.90 12.21
C GLY A 89 -12.99 -2.67 10.90
N ALA A 90 -13.84 -2.10 10.05
CA ALA A 90 -14.30 -2.75 8.83
C ALA A 90 -13.24 -2.75 7.72
N VAL A 91 -13.15 -3.85 6.97
CA VAL A 91 -12.20 -3.98 5.86
C VAL A 91 -12.86 -4.53 4.60
N THR A 92 -12.48 -4.01 3.44
CA THR A 92 -12.76 -4.64 2.14
C THR A 92 -11.48 -4.86 1.37
N LEU A 93 -11.17 -6.11 1.05
CA LEU A 93 -10.04 -6.49 0.21
C LEU A 93 -10.58 -7.13 -1.07
N LYS A 94 -10.15 -6.60 -2.23
CA LYS A 94 -10.54 -7.11 -3.54
C LYS A 94 -9.32 -7.26 -4.44
N ASP A 95 -9.09 -8.46 -4.96
CA ASP A 95 -7.91 -8.77 -5.77
C ASP A 95 -6.61 -8.34 -5.04
N THR A 96 -6.54 -8.58 -3.73
CA THR A 96 -5.47 -8.08 -2.86
C THR A 96 -4.71 -9.22 -2.21
N VAL A 97 -3.39 -9.12 -2.18
CA VAL A 97 -2.51 -10.01 -1.43
C VAL A 97 -2.10 -9.34 -0.13
N VAL A 98 -2.30 -10.02 0.99
CA VAL A 98 -1.86 -9.62 2.34
C VAL A 98 -0.87 -10.68 2.81
N GLY A 99 0.40 -10.30 2.84
CA GLY A 99 1.54 -11.12 3.24
C GLY A 99 1.49 -11.57 4.71
N PRO A 100 2.29 -12.57 5.10
CA PRO A 100 2.35 -13.09 6.47
C PRO A 100 2.57 -11.99 7.51
N GLU A 101 2.05 -12.22 8.73
CA GLU A 101 2.17 -11.33 9.90
C GLU A 101 1.61 -9.91 9.70
N SER A 102 0.96 -9.63 8.55
CA SER A 102 0.41 -8.30 8.27
C SER A 102 -0.70 -7.96 9.23
N ILE A 103 -0.73 -6.71 9.69
CA ILE A 103 -1.78 -6.20 10.56
C ILE A 103 -2.52 -5.09 9.79
N ILE A 104 -3.71 -5.44 9.31
CA ILE A 104 -4.57 -4.59 8.49
C ILE A 104 -5.62 -3.95 9.40
N GLY A 105 -5.56 -2.61 9.52
CA GLY A 105 -6.44 -1.80 10.35
C GLY A 105 -7.91 -1.78 9.90
N SER A 106 -8.34 -0.67 9.32
CA SER A 106 -9.70 -0.46 8.83
C SER A 106 -9.63 0.32 7.53
N GLY A 107 -10.30 -0.14 6.46
CA GLY A 107 -10.14 0.50 5.15
C GLY A 107 -10.41 -0.42 3.97
N VAL A 108 -9.92 0.00 2.80
CA VAL A 108 -10.15 -0.72 1.54
C VAL A 108 -8.86 -0.88 0.75
N ALA A 109 -8.59 -2.09 0.26
CA ALA A 109 -7.52 -2.35 -0.69
C ALA A 109 -8.07 -3.05 -1.94
N GLU A 110 -7.68 -2.57 -3.12
CA GLU A 110 -8.08 -3.13 -4.41
C GLU A 110 -6.88 -3.28 -5.34
N GLN A 111 -6.65 -4.48 -5.89
CA GLN A 111 -5.59 -4.76 -6.87
C GLN A 111 -4.20 -4.34 -6.36
N ALA A 112 -3.90 -4.75 -5.13
CA ALA A 112 -2.73 -4.33 -4.40
C ALA A 112 -2.03 -5.50 -3.70
N VAL A 113 -0.77 -5.28 -3.34
CA VAL A 113 0.04 -6.27 -2.66
C VAL A 113 0.67 -5.64 -1.43
N LEU A 114 0.55 -6.31 -0.29
CA LEU A 114 1.35 -6.09 0.91
C LEU A 114 2.15 -7.37 1.13
N LEU A 115 3.48 -7.33 1.18
CA LEU A 115 4.31 -8.53 1.24
C LEU A 115 4.43 -9.16 2.61
N GLY A 116 4.09 -8.42 3.66
CA GLY A 116 4.04 -8.94 5.02
C GLY A 116 4.82 -8.08 5.99
N LYS A 117 4.97 -8.64 7.19
CA LYS A 117 5.83 -8.09 8.24
C LYS A 117 6.85 -9.16 8.63
N GLU A 118 8.09 -8.75 8.84
CA GLU A 118 9.14 -9.61 9.39
C GLU A 118 9.54 -9.16 10.80
N THR A 119 9.14 -7.95 11.19
CA THR A 119 9.52 -7.33 12.45
C THR A 119 8.32 -6.86 13.26
N THR A 120 8.52 -6.74 14.57
CA THR A 120 7.52 -6.21 15.52
C THR A 120 7.80 -4.76 15.89
N VAL A 121 8.67 -4.06 15.14
CA VAL A 121 9.08 -2.68 15.46
C VAL A 121 7.94 -1.69 15.19
N ASN A 122 7.17 -1.93 14.13
CA ASN A 122 5.91 -1.26 13.89
C ASN A 122 4.75 -2.24 14.14
N ASP A 123 3.74 -1.79 14.88
CA ASP A 123 2.58 -2.59 15.30
C ASP A 123 1.54 -2.78 14.18
N PHE A 124 1.70 -2.13 13.02
CA PHE A 124 0.72 -2.20 11.94
C PHE A 124 1.34 -2.21 10.53
N SER A 125 0.62 -2.79 9.56
CA SER A 125 0.86 -2.59 8.13
C SER A 125 0.00 -1.43 7.63
N THR A 126 -1.27 -1.37 8.05
CA THR A 126 -2.17 -0.25 7.74
C THR A 126 -2.95 0.22 8.97
N GLY A 127 -3.12 1.55 9.08
CA GLY A 127 -3.90 2.17 10.14
C GLY A 127 -5.41 2.23 9.86
N TYR A 128 -6.09 3.15 10.54
CA TYR A 128 -7.52 3.39 10.34
C TYR A 128 -7.79 4.28 9.12
N GLY A 129 -8.76 3.90 8.29
CA GLY A 129 -9.18 4.67 7.12
C GLY A 129 -8.22 4.60 5.94
N PHE A 130 -7.45 3.51 5.79
CA PHE A 130 -6.56 3.36 4.63
C PHE A 130 -7.35 3.14 3.33
N ARG A 131 -6.80 3.61 2.21
CA ARG A 131 -7.22 3.28 0.85
C ARG A 131 -6.01 2.91 0.01
N ILE A 132 -5.88 1.63 -0.31
CA ILE A 132 -4.83 1.14 -1.22
C ILE A 132 -5.49 0.79 -2.55
N ARG A 133 -5.04 1.42 -3.62
CA ARG A 133 -5.65 1.27 -4.95
C ARG A 133 -4.69 0.53 -5.88
N LYS A 134 -5.23 0.20 -7.04
CA LYS A 134 -4.55 -0.60 -8.05
C LYS A 134 -3.09 -0.20 -8.29
N GLY A 135 -2.24 -1.22 -8.41
CA GLY A 135 -0.82 -1.08 -8.71
C GLY A 135 0.02 -0.56 -7.54
N SER A 136 -0.52 -0.57 -6.32
CA SER A 136 0.27 -0.30 -5.12
C SER A 136 0.90 -1.58 -4.57
N LEU A 137 2.18 -1.50 -4.23
CA LEU A 137 3.00 -2.54 -3.62
C LEU A 137 3.61 -1.98 -2.34
N TYR A 138 3.36 -2.66 -1.23
CA TYR A 138 3.99 -2.43 0.06
C TYR A 138 4.90 -3.63 0.31
N GLU A 139 6.21 -3.42 0.26
CA GLU A 139 7.18 -4.46 0.60
C GLU A 139 7.21 -4.72 2.12
N GLU A 140 8.08 -5.63 2.55
CA GLU A 140 8.15 -6.11 3.93
C GLU A 140 8.26 -4.96 4.94
N ASP A 141 7.37 -4.95 5.93
CA ASP A 141 7.29 -3.91 6.97
C ASP A 141 7.09 -2.47 6.46
N ALA A 142 6.80 -2.27 5.16
CA ALA A 142 6.27 -1.00 4.69
C ALA A 142 4.88 -0.75 5.28
N SER A 143 4.62 0.49 5.67
CA SER A 143 3.41 0.79 6.43
C SER A 143 2.78 2.13 6.07
N SER A 144 1.49 2.25 6.35
CA SER A 144 0.77 3.52 6.26
C SER A 144 -0.15 3.70 7.45
N ALA A 145 -0.07 4.85 8.12
CA ALA A 145 -0.86 5.14 9.30
C ALA A 145 -2.33 5.46 8.94
N GLN A 146 -2.93 6.48 9.54
CA GLN A 146 -4.36 6.73 9.42
C GLN A 146 -4.72 7.59 8.20
N HIS A 147 -5.84 7.34 7.54
CA HIS A 147 -6.37 8.12 6.43
C HIS A 147 -5.36 8.36 5.30
N THR A 148 -4.80 7.27 4.79
CA THR A 148 -3.82 7.28 3.71
C THR A 148 -4.47 6.79 2.40
N ASP A 149 -4.11 7.40 1.26
CA ASP A 149 -4.52 6.95 -0.09
C ASP A 149 -3.27 6.75 -0.96
N THR A 150 -3.09 5.52 -1.45
CA THR A 150 -2.02 5.17 -2.40
C THR A 150 -2.59 4.55 -3.66
N LYS A 151 -1.95 4.83 -4.80
CA LYS A 151 -2.33 4.29 -6.11
C LYS A 151 -1.11 4.31 -7.01
N MET A 152 -0.79 3.19 -7.66
CA MET A 152 0.45 3.06 -8.45
C MET A 152 1.66 3.47 -7.61
N THR A 153 1.73 2.98 -6.37
CA THR A 153 2.71 3.39 -5.38
C THR A 153 3.54 2.19 -4.93
N VAL A 154 4.86 2.29 -5.03
CA VAL A 154 5.78 1.26 -4.55
C VAL A 154 6.49 1.78 -3.31
N LEU A 155 6.29 1.08 -2.20
CA LEU A 155 6.91 1.34 -0.92
C LEU A 155 7.87 0.20 -0.62
N PHE A 156 9.17 0.49 -0.59
CA PHE A 156 10.22 -0.47 -0.24
C PHE A 156 10.18 -0.82 1.25
N PRO A 157 10.96 -1.82 1.69
CA PRO A 157 10.92 -2.26 3.07
C PRO A 157 11.06 -1.13 4.09
N TRP A 158 10.31 -1.25 5.18
CA TRP A 158 10.26 -0.33 6.33
C TRP A 158 9.70 1.07 6.06
N THR A 159 9.53 1.46 4.80
CA THR A 159 9.09 2.81 4.47
C THR A 159 7.71 3.08 5.08
N THR A 160 7.56 4.25 5.70
CA THR A 160 6.37 4.56 6.50
C THR A 160 5.71 5.84 6.03
N LEU A 161 4.43 5.74 5.68
CA LEU A 161 3.57 6.89 5.47
C LEU A 161 2.87 7.24 6.79
N GLY A 162 3.00 8.50 7.21
CA GLY A 162 2.22 9.07 8.30
C GLY A 162 0.73 9.16 7.98
N SER A 163 0.02 10.08 8.63
CA SER A 163 -1.44 10.17 8.55
C SER A 163 -1.94 11.25 7.59
N ASN A 164 -3.16 11.12 7.06
CA ASN A 164 -3.80 12.10 6.18
C ASN A 164 -2.97 12.38 4.90
N ILE A 165 -2.55 11.32 4.23
CA ILE A 165 -1.62 11.38 3.08
C ILE A 165 -2.33 10.94 1.80
N ASN A 166 -2.06 11.63 0.70
CA ASN A 166 -2.29 11.11 -0.65
C ASN A 166 -0.93 10.99 -1.35
N PHE A 167 -0.53 9.76 -1.68
CA PHE A 167 0.80 9.46 -2.19
C PHE A 167 0.70 8.48 -3.35
N CYS A 168 0.41 9.03 -4.54
CA CYS A 168 0.06 8.27 -5.75
C CYS A 168 1.10 8.47 -6.86
N ASP A 169 1.32 7.45 -7.69
CA ASP A 169 2.32 7.46 -8.77
C ASP A 169 3.75 7.74 -8.24
N VAL A 170 4.13 7.08 -7.13
CA VAL A 170 5.40 7.28 -6.43
C VAL A 170 6.12 5.96 -6.17
N LEU A 171 7.44 5.95 -6.34
CA LEU A 171 8.32 4.97 -5.70
C LEU A 171 9.07 5.62 -4.54
N LEU A 172 9.03 4.99 -3.36
CA LEU A 172 9.79 5.41 -2.18
C LEU A 172 10.67 4.25 -1.72
N ALA A 173 11.98 4.51 -1.70
CA ALA A 173 13.03 3.60 -1.27
C ALA A 173 13.84 4.19 -0.11
N GLY A 174 14.87 3.46 0.32
CA GLY A 174 15.90 3.96 1.23
C GLY A 174 15.63 3.65 2.69
N GLY A 175 16.72 3.49 3.41
CA GLY A 175 16.75 3.04 4.79
C GLY A 175 17.61 1.79 4.94
N THR A 176 18.02 1.54 6.18
CA THR A 176 18.93 0.43 6.54
C THR A 176 18.40 -0.44 7.66
N GLY A 177 17.13 -0.25 8.04
CA GLY A 177 16.48 -1.00 9.10
C GLY A 177 15.13 -0.41 9.51
N PRO A 178 14.31 -1.19 10.24
CA PRO A 178 12.98 -0.81 10.70
C PRO A 178 12.98 0.17 11.87
N GLU A 179 14.11 0.39 12.55
CA GLU A 179 14.17 1.20 13.75
C GLU A 179 13.95 2.69 13.46
N PRO A 180 13.35 3.45 14.40
CA PRO A 180 13.18 4.88 14.27
C PRO A 180 14.48 5.60 13.89
N GLY A 181 14.42 6.35 12.78
CA GLY A 181 15.58 7.07 12.26
C GLY A 181 16.42 6.28 11.26
N TYR A 182 16.06 5.05 10.91
CA TYR A 182 16.75 4.23 9.90
C TYR A 182 15.91 3.95 8.65
N PHE A 183 14.58 4.07 8.71
CA PHE A 183 13.70 3.91 7.54
C PHE A 183 13.28 5.25 6.92
N SER A 184 12.85 5.23 5.65
CA SER A 184 12.33 6.42 5.00
C SER A 184 10.89 6.73 5.42
N GLU A 185 10.60 8.00 5.69
CA GLU A 185 9.32 8.43 6.22
C GLU A 185 8.71 9.59 5.43
N VAL A 186 7.39 9.55 5.26
CA VAL A 186 6.59 10.67 4.77
C VAL A 186 5.69 11.17 5.90
N GLY A 187 5.96 12.38 6.37
CA GLY A 187 5.22 13.01 7.46
C GLY A 187 3.76 13.30 7.11
N SER A 188 2.93 13.29 8.15
CA SER A 188 1.48 13.46 8.07
C SER A 188 1.05 14.72 7.31
N GLY A 189 -0.08 14.66 6.60
CA GLY A 189 -0.65 15.77 5.83
C GLY A 189 0.04 16.04 4.49
N THR A 190 1.03 15.24 4.12
CA THR A 190 1.76 15.39 2.85
C THR A 190 0.94 14.86 1.68
N ILE A 191 0.90 15.65 0.60
CA ILE A 191 0.19 15.33 -0.63
C ILE A 191 1.18 15.35 -1.80
N HIS A 192 1.21 14.27 -2.58
CA HIS A 192 1.84 14.25 -3.89
C HIS A 192 0.82 14.63 -4.97
N PHE A 193 1.05 15.77 -5.60
CA PHE A 193 0.23 16.26 -6.70
C PHE A 193 0.65 15.58 -8.00
N ASN A 194 -0.04 14.48 -8.32
CA ASN A 194 0.20 13.61 -9.46
C ASN A 194 -0.62 13.95 -10.72
N PHE A 195 -1.22 15.14 -10.81
CA PHE A 195 -1.87 15.62 -12.03
C PHE A 195 -1.31 16.98 -12.44
N SER A 196 -1.03 17.13 -13.73
CA SER A 196 -0.72 18.44 -14.29
C SER A 196 -1.99 19.30 -14.41
N ILE A 197 -1.83 20.61 -14.62
CA ILE A 197 -2.96 21.52 -14.92
C ILE A 197 -3.72 21.09 -16.19
N ARG A 198 -3.10 20.31 -17.08
CA ARG A 198 -3.74 19.75 -18.28
C ARG A 198 -4.51 18.47 -18.01
N GLY A 199 -4.42 17.92 -16.80
CA GLY A 199 -5.02 16.63 -16.44
C GLY A 199 -4.20 15.42 -16.88
N ASP A 200 -2.97 15.60 -17.36
CA ASP A 200 -2.06 14.48 -17.65
C ASP A 200 -1.35 13.97 -16.39
N LYS A 201 -0.83 12.74 -16.46
CA LYS A 201 -0.16 12.02 -15.37
C LYS A 201 1.36 11.91 -15.55
N ALA A 202 1.99 12.81 -16.31
CA ALA A 202 3.45 12.81 -16.50
C ALA A 202 4.19 13.42 -15.29
N THR A 203 3.86 12.92 -14.11
CA THR A 203 4.12 13.50 -12.78
C THR A 203 4.64 12.46 -11.80
N ALA A 204 4.86 11.22 -12.24
CA ALA A 204 5.36 10.16 -11.38
C ALA A 204 6.71 10.55 -10.78
N SER A 205 6.92 10.21 -9.52
CA SER A 205 8.09 10.63 -8.75
C SER A 205 8.89 9.46 -8.19
N LEU A 206 10.21 9.65 -8.14
CA LEU A 206 11.17 8.75 -7.52
C LEU A 206 11.73 9.41 -6.26
N PHE A 207 11.61 8.72 -5.13
CA PHE A 207 12.24 9.06 -3.86
C PHE A 207 13.23 7.95 -3.52
N GLY A 208 14.49 8.15 -3.92
CA GLY A 208 15.44 7.08 -4.14
C GLY A 208 15.25 6.39 -5.49
N ASP A 209 15.98 5.31 -5.71
CA ASP A 209 15.91 4.47 -6.91
C ASP A 209 15.89 2.98 -6.55
N VAL A 210 15.49 2.14 -7.49
CA VAL A 210 15.44 0.68 -7.30
C VAL A 210 16.84 0.12 -7.39
N SER A 211 17.63 0.58 -8.37
CA SER A 211 18.95 0.02 -8.69
C SER A 211 19.91 -0.07 -7.49
N SER A 212 19.80 0.87 -6.57
CA SER A 212 20.55 0.91 -5.31
C SER A 212 19.67 0.52 -4.12
N GLY A 213 18.38 0.88 -4.15
CA GLY A 213 17.46 0.68 -3.02
C GLY A 213 17.21 -0.78 -2.66
N VAL A 214 17.29 -1.71 -3.61
CA VAL A 214 17.03 -3.15 -3.37
C VAL A 214 18.06 -3.82 -2.47
N PHE A 215 19.22 -3.19 -2.26
CA PHE A 215 20.27 -3.70 -1.38
C PHE A 215 20.07 -3.30 0.09
N LEU A 216 19.08 -2.45 0.39
CA LEU A 216 18.66 -2.08 1.75
C LEU A 216 19.79 -1.49 2.61
N ASP A 217 20.74 -0.81 1.98
CA ASP A 217 21.94 -0.20 2.58
C ASP A 217 22.05 1.30 2.29
N GLN A 218 20.97 1.90 1.80
CA GLN A 218 20.93 3.30 1.38
C GLN A 218 20.43 4.22 2.50
N GLN A 219 20.91 5.47 2.50
CA GLN A 219 20.44 6.47 3.46
C GLN A 219 18.93 6.69 3.33
N ARG A 220 18.25 6.79 4.47
CA ARG A 220 16.82 7.09 4.51
C ARG A 220 16.50 8.46 3.91
N LEU A 221 15.30 8.60 3.37
CA LEU A 221 14.71 9.89 3.04
C LEU A 221 13.74 10.33 4.16
N PHE A 222 13.61 11.63 4.36
CA PHE A 222 12.63 12.17 5.31
C PHE A 222 11.84 13.31 4.69
N ILE A 223 10.57 13.07 4.39
CA ILE A 223 9.68 14.09 3.87
C ILE A 223 8.89 14.68 5.04
N GLY A 224 9.16 15.94 5.39
CA GLY A 224 8.42 16.65 6.44
C GLY A 224 6.90 16.65 6.22
N GLY A 225 6.13 16.81 7.29
CA GLY A 225 4.66 16.84 7.23
C GLY A 225 4.09 18.09 6.55
N ASN A 226 2.80 18.02 6.18
CA ASN A 226 2.04 19.07 5.50
C ASN A 226 2.66 19.56 4.19
N ASN A 227 3.39 18.70 3.49
CA ASN A 227 4.06 19.09 2.26
C ASN A 227 3.17 19.00 1.02
N SER A 228 3.35 19.94 0.12
CA SER A 228 2.80 19.94 -1.24
C SER A 228 3.89 19.57 -2.24
N LEU A 229 3.99 18.28 -2.55
CA LEU A 229 4.99 17.73 -3.48
C LEU A 229 4.44 17.79 -4.90
N LEU A 230 4.99 18.65 -5.77
CA LEU A 230 4.53 18.76 -7.15
C LEU A 230 5.37 17.85 -8.04
N GLY A 231 4.77 16.76 -8.52
CA GLY A 231 5.41 15.83 -9.45
C GLY A 231 5.69 16.45 -10.82
N PRO A 232 6.68 15.94 -11.58
CA PRO A 232 7.57 14.82 -11.25
C PRO A 232 8.79 15.25 -10.42
N ILE A 233 9.05 14.51 -9.34
CA ILE A 233 10.18 14.69 -8.43
C ILE A 233 11.19 13.56 -8.60
N GLN A 234 12.47 13.88 -8.47
CA GLN A 234 13.53 12.90 -8.31
C GLN A 234 14.38 13.28 -7.10
N ALA A 235 14.31 12.48 -6.04
CA ALA A 235 15.05 12.71 -4.80
C ALA A 235 16.15 11.66 -4.61
N ASP A 236 17.34 12.11 -4.26
CA ASP A 236 18.46 11.24 -3.92
C ASP A 236 18.28 10.63 -2.52
N PHE A 237 18.92 9.50 -2.25
CA PHE A 237 19.02 8.98 -0.88
C PHE A 237 19.63 10.02 0.07
N GLY A 238 19.14 10.06 1.32
CA GLY A 238 19.53 11.09 2.29
C GLY A 238 18.85 12.45 2.10
N ALA A 239 17.99 12.61 1.09
CA ALA A 239 17.22 13.84 0.92
C ALA A 239 16.18 13.99 2.04
N MET A 240 16.11 15.20 2.58
CA MET A 240 15.13 15.61 3.59
C MET A 240 14.38 16.84 3.11
N THR A 241 13.14 17.02 3.54
CA THR A 241 12.39 18.27 3.31
C THR A 241 11.98 18.89 4.63
N ALA A 242 11.93 20.22 4.69
CA ALA A 242 11.23 20.90 5.77
C ALA A 242 9.74 20.53 5.77
N ALA A 243 9.04 20.77 6.88
CA ALA A 243 7.59 20.65 6.95
C ALA A 243 6.90 21.92 6.41
N ASP A 244 5.64 21.81 6.03
CA ASP A 244 4.80 22.91 5.53
C ASP A 244 5.38 23.60 4.28
N VAL A 245 5.98 22.82 3.37
CA VAL A 245 6.58 23.35 2.14
C VAL A 245 5.86 22.91 0.88
N ARG A 246 5.84 23.82 -0.11
CA ARG A 246 5.55 23.49 -1.50
C ARG A 246 6.86 23.33 -2.28
N ILE A 247 7.09 22.14 -2.83
CA ILE A 247 8.38 21.78 -3.42
C ILE A 247 8.21 20.88 -4.66
N ASN A 248 9.13 21.02 -5.61
CA ASN A 248 9.14 20.28 -6.87
C ASN A 248 10.59 20.12 -7.37
N GLY A 249 10.81 19.32 -8.43
CA GLY A 249 12.10 19.29 -9.10
C GLY A 249 12.96 18.12 -8.70
N SER A 250 14.19 18.39 -8.25
CA SER A 250 15.14 17.37 -7.81
C SER A 250 15.64 17.70 -6.41
N PHE A 251 15.74 16.70 -5.54
CA PHE A 251 16.18 16.87 -4.14
C PHE A 251 17.52 16.18 -3.94
N SER A 252 18.52 16.93 -3.51
CA SER A 252 19.81 16.35 -3.10
C SER A 252 19.76 15.89 -1.65
N ALA A 253 20.73 15.07 -1.26
CA ALA A 253 20.96 14.75 0.15
C ALA A 253 21.04 16.01 1.02
N GLY A 254 20.46 15.95 2.23
CA GLY A 254 20.33 17.09 3.13
C GLY A 254 18.96 17.77 3.09
N LEU A 255 18.82 18.89 3.82
CA LEU A 255 17.53 19.57 4.01
C LEU A 255 17.18 20.49 2.82
N ASN A 256 16.10 20.15 2.12
CA ASN A 256 15.55 20.89 1.01
C ASN A 256 14.38 21.76 1.49
N PHE A 257 14.46 23.06 1.19
CA PHE A 257 13.40 24.02 1.51
C PHE A 257 12.43 24.20 0.34
N GLY A 258 11.20 24.61 0.66
CA GLY A 258 10.18 24.93 -0.32
C GLY A 258 10.48 26.18 -1.13
N HIS A 259 9.67 26.37 -2.17
CA HIS A 259 9.67 27.60 -2.96
C HIS A 259 8.66 28.59 -2.38
N SER A 260 9.00 29.88 -2.42
CA SER A 260 8.04 30.95 -2.15
C SER A 260 6.86 30.89 -3.13
N LEU A 261 5.63 31.03 -2.62
CA LEU A 261 4.44 31.09 -3.45
C LEU A 261 4.42 32.41 -4.26
N ALA A 262 4.57 32.31 -5.57
CA ALA A 262 4.38 33.45 -6.46
C ALA A 262 2.93 33.97 -6.35
N LYS A 263 2.78 35.29 -6.21
CA LYS A 263 1.46 35.95 -6.18
C LYS A 263 1.15 36.50 -7.57
N GLY A 264 -0.04 36.20 -8.09
CA GLY A 264 -0.54 36.77 -9.34
C GLY A 264 -1.19 35.75 -10.27
N LYS A 265 -1.50 36.21 -11.48
CA LYS A 265 -2.01 35.39 -12.58
C LYS A 265 -0.97 35.40 -13.70
N ILE A 266 -0.71 34.23 -14.27
CA ILE A 266 0.03 34.09 -15.52
C ILE A 266 -0.94 33.59 -16.60
N ASP A 267 -0.72 34.00 -17.84
CA ASP A 267 -1.42 33.40 -18.97
C ASP A 267 -0.84 32.00 -19.22
N TYR A 268 -1.74 31.03 -19.36
CA TYR A 268 -1.39 29.62 -19.53
C TYR A 268 -2.08 29.07 -20.77
N ASP A 269 -1.29 28.70 -21.77
CA ASP A 269 -1.78 27.96 -22.94
C ASP A 269 -1.53 26.46 -22.74
N PRO A 270 -2.57 25.63 -22.53
CA PRO A 270 -2.41 24.19 -22.29
C PRO A 270 -1.78 23.44 -23.47
N ARG A 271 -1.68 24.06 -24.66
CA ARG A 271 -1.08 23.48 -25.86
C ARG A 271 0.45 23.57 -25.86
N ILE A 272 1.04 24.43 -25.03
CA ILE A 272 2.50 24.64 -24.98
C ILE A 272 3.10 23.80 -23.84
N PHE A 273 3.96 22.84 -24.20
CA PHE A 273 4.65 21.99 -23.23
C PHE A 273 6.00 22.58 -22.83
N LEU A 274 5.97 23.51 -21.88
CA LEU A 274 7.19 24.03 -21.26
C LEU A 274 7.93 22.91 -20.50
N GLY A 275 9.25 22.79 -20.72
CA GLY A 275 10.09 21.83 -20.01
C GLY A 275 9.83 20.35 -20.37
N ALA A 276 9.20 20.06 -21.52
CA ALA A 276 8.80 18.71 -21.93
C ALA A 276 9.93 17.68 -21.83
N MET A 277 11.13 18.02 -22.30
CA MET A 277 12.28 17.10 -22.27
C MET A 277 12.68 16.69 -20.84
N GLY A 278 12.57 17.61 -19.86
CA GLY A 278 12.86 17.30 -18.46
C GLY A 278 11.81 16.36 -17.87
N ILE A 279 10.54 16.55 -18.21
CA ILE A 279 9.44 15.68 -17.82
C ILE A 279 9.66 14.28 -18.42
N VAL A 280 9.86 14.20 -19.74
CA VAL A 280 10.08 12.94 -20.46
C VAL A 280 11.25 12.17 -19.84
N ARG A 281 12.38 12.83 -19.57
CA ARG A 281 13.53 12.18 -18.93
C ARG A 281 13.17 11.56 -17.58
N LYS A 282 12.49 12.31 -16.70
CA LYS A 282 12.08 11.80 -15.38
C LYS A 282 11.10 10.63 -15.49
N GLN A 283 10.15 10.69 -16.43
CA GLN A 283 9.19 9.60 -16.62
C GLN A 283 9.85 8.35 -17.23
N VAL A 284 10.81 8.52 -18.13
CA VAL A 284 11.64 7.39 -18.64
C VAL A 284 12.43 6.76 -17.49
N ASN A 285 13.00 7.56 -16.59
CA ASN A 285 13.69 7.03 -15.40
C ASN A 285 12.74 6.21 -14.51
N VAL A 286 11.51 6.68 -14.25
CA VAL A 286 10.51 5.90 -13.50
C VAL A 286 10.26 4.53 -14.14
N LEU A 287 10.08 4.49 -15.46
CA LEU A 287 9.87 3.22 -16.18
C LEU A 287 11.10 2.32 -16.12
N ALA A 288 12.31 2.90 -16.20
CA ALA A 288 13.56 2.16 -16.06
C ALA A 288 13.68 1.52 -14.66
N GLU A 289 13.39 2.27 -13.60
CA GLU A 289 13.40 1.75 -12.22
C GLU A 289 12.35 0.65 -12.00
N LEU A 290 11.12 0.83 -12.50
CA LEU A 290 10.10 -0.23 -12.42
C LEU A 290 10.50 -1.49 -13.19
N THR A 291 11.20 -1.34 -14.32
CA THR A 291 11.74 -2.47 -15.09
C THR A 291 12.85 -3.17 -14.31
N ALA A 292 13.73 -2.40 -13.66
CA ALA A 292 14.75 -2.95 -12.77
C ALA A 292 14.11 -3.74 -11.61
N LEU A 293 13.04 -3.20 -11.01
CA LEU A 293 12.33 -3.87 -9.91
C LEU A 293 11.72 -5.18 -10.39
N PHE A 294 11.05 -5.16 -11.53
CA PHE A 294 10.48 -6.35 -12.13
C PHE A 294 11.53 -7.46 -12.32
N HIS A 295 12.71 -7.11 -12.84
CA HIS A 295 13.80 -8.07 -12.98
C HIS A 295 14.41 -8.51 -11.65
N TRP A 296 14.53 -7.62 -10.67
CA TRP A 296 14.95 -7.98 -9.31
C TRP A 296 14.05 -9.07 -8.72
N TYR A 297 12.72 -8.90 -8.82
CA TYR A 297 11.78 -9.92 -8.37
C TYR A 297 11.95 -11.24 -9.12
N GLN A 298 11.97 -11.19 -10.45
CA GLN A 298 12.04 -12.41 -11.27
C GLN A 298 13.33 -13.19 -11.12
N GLN A 299 14.46 -12.50 -10.96
CA GLN A 299 15.79 -13.13 -11.03
C GLN A 299 16.41 -13.37 -9.67
N ILE A 300 15.98 -12.65 -8.63
CA ILE A 300 16.60 -12.70 -7.31
C ILE A 300 15.60 -13.11 -6.23
N ARG A 301 14.39 -12.51 -6.19
CA ARG A 301 13.43 -12.83 -5.11
C ARG A 301 12.64 -14.12 -5.34
N ILE A 302 12.27 -14.42 -6.58
CA ILE A 302 11.41 -15.57 -6.93
C ILE A 302 12.21 -16.76 -7.48
N ALA A 303 13.38 -16.51 -8.08
CA ALA A 303 14.22 -17.53 -8.71
C ALA A 303 14.73 -18.58 -7.73
#